data_AF-A0A642PK11-F1
#
_entry.id   AF-A0A642PK11-F1
#
_cell.length_a   1.000
_cell.length_b   1.000
_cell.length_c   1.000
_cell.angle_alpha   90.00
_cell.angle_beta   90.00
_cell.angle_gamma   90.00
#
_symmetry.space_group_name_H-M   'P 1'
#
loop_
_entity.id
_entity.type
_entity.pdbx_description
1 polymer ?
#
loop_
_entity_poly.entity_id
_entity_poly.type
_entity_poly.pdbx_seq_one_letter_code
_entity_poly.pdbx_strand_id
1 'polypeptide(L)'
;IKAEIQAAVGLTFEQFCRTTMLAQGDFTKFLQSKESEKSDILEKLTGTSIYSEIGAEIYAATKERRTEYENQNRKLEGIHILAEEEVSTIKEAIATQNAGVKEANEQKTTALAKRDWLKKYSELLLTREPQKKMWEGKQAQLQSDEFKQKELLIKEWNATADARNWLSTLKQQQQQQQQNYAQAGILRASFARLDGGSKWLCGFLKEQEDKLHRAEKYLQEHSPLLPMFEQSQSIITGLKSALDAQTRIGTYNAHLERLAAQQPVKVKERTDKEAALTRKEQENHTLQNEINLRNKQLETMDRPALQDKKNKLDAGRENLLQALSALSLLAETERTLNEAKENEKALNAKVEACQKQYVLLQTAFDSKKTSYDDIRTLYDKQKEAVEEWAKETRSRLVVGDTCPVCGQEIKSLCKDEDFQSVLAPI
;
A
#
# COMPACT_ATOMS: atom_id res chain seq x y z
N ILE A 1 -83.17 -13.19 43.71
CA ILE A 1 -84.03 -13.36 44.91
C ILE A 1 -83.55 -14.46 45.85
N LYS A 2 -83.54 -15.76 45.49
CA LYS A 2 -83.09 -16.84 46.41
C LYS A 2 -81.65 -16.68 46.93
N ALA A 3 -80.71 -16.28 46.06
CA ALA A 3 -79.31 -16.05 46.45
C ALA A 3 -79.13 -14.79 47.32
N GLU A 4 -79.90 -13.73 47.08
CA GLU A 4 -79.86 -12.50 47.88
C GLU A 4 -80.50 -12.67 49.26
N ILE A 5 -81.57 -13.47 49.36
CA ILE A 5 -82.16 -13.85 50.66
C ILE A 5 -81.16 -14.67 51.49
N GLN A 6 -80.46 -15.61 50.86
CA GLN A 6 -79.41 -16.39 51.53
C GLN A 6 -78.25 -15.51 51.98
N ALA A 7 -77.84 -14.52 51.18
CA ALA A 7 -76.80 -13.56 51.55
C ALA A 7 -77.22 -12.66 52.73
N ALA A 8 -78.51 -12.30 52.84
CA ALA A 8 -79.02 -11.47 53.94
C ALA A 8 -79.27 -12.24 55.24
N VAL A 9 -79.67 -13.52 55.15
CA VAL A 9 -79.99 -14.37 56.32
C VAL A 9 -78.78 -15.19 56.79
N GLY A 10 -77.76 -15.37 55.96
CA GLY A 10 -76.52 -16.09 56.30
C GLY A 10 -76.64 -17.62 56.36
N LEU A 11 -77.83 -18.17 56.13
CA LEU A 11 -78.12 -19.61 56.17
C LEU A 11 -78.84 -20.06 54.88
N THR A 12 -78.55 -21.27 54.41
CA THR A 12 -79.35 -21.87 53.32
C THR A 12 -80.75 -22.25 53.82
N PHE A 13 -81.71 -22.40 52.91
CA PHE A 13 -83.09 -22.77 53.25
C PHE A 13 -83.18 -24.06 54.10
N GLU A 14 -82.38 -25.08 53.76
CA GLU A 14 -82.32 -26.32 54.55
C GLU A 14 -81.69 -26.11 55.94
N GLN A 15 -80.71 -25.21 56.06
CA GLN A 15 -80.07 -24.90 57.34
C GLN A 15 -81.00 -24.11 58.26
N PHE A 16 -81.75 -23.15 57.71
CA PHE A 16 -82.77 -22.37 58.45
C PHE A 16 -83.90 -23.26 58.99
N CYS A 17 -84.40 -24.21 58.17
CA CYS A 17 -85.40 -25.17 58.63
C CYS A 17 -84.87 -26.08 59.74
N ARG A 18 -83.58 -26.46 59.73
CA ARG A 18 -82.98 -27.32 60.76
C ARG A 18 -82.68 -26.60 62.08
N THR A 19 -82.48 -25.28 62.07
CA THR A 19 -82.04 -24.53 63.26
C THR A 19 -83.10 -23.59 63.83
N THR A 20 -84.01 -23.07 63.01
CA THR A 20 -85.00 -22.07 63.43
C THR A 20 -86.45 -22.57 63.35
N MET A 21 -86.77 -23.47 62.41
CA MET A 21 -88.13 -23.96 62.18
C MET A 21 -88.28 -25.42 62.62
N LEU A 22 -88.36 -25.66 63.95
CA LEU A 22 -88.44 -27.00 64.52
C LEU A 22 -89.82 -27.64 64.30
N ALA A 23 -90.01 -28.28 63.15
CA ALA A 23 -91.11 -29.23 62.96
C ALA A 23 -90.85 -30.51 63.79
N GLN A 24 -91.90 -31.07 64.39
CA GLN A 24 -91.85 -32.22 65.29
C GLN A 24 -91.22 -33.45 64.59
N GLY A 25 -89.91 -33.67 64.83
CA GLY A 25 -89.14 -34.82 64.28
C GLY A 25 -87.80 -34.47 63.60
N ASP A 26 -87.54 -33.21 63.23
CA ASP A 26 -86.36 -32.84 62.42
C ASP A 26 -85.08 -32.53 63.22
N PHE A 27 -85.15 -32.40 64.55
CA PHE A 27 -83.95 -32.28 65.40
C PHE A 27 -83.08 -33.55 65.34
N THR A 28 -83.71 -34.71 65.17
CA THR A 28 -83.02 -36.01 65.01
C THR A 28 -82.15 -36.05 63.76
N LYS A 29 -82.52 -35.34 62.67
CA LYS A 29 -81.69 -35.26 61.47
C LYS A 29 -80.42 -34.44 61.65
N PHE A 30 -80.43 -33.44 62.53
CA PHE A 30 -79.21 -32.71 62.91
C PHE A 30 -78.29 -33.57 63.77
N LEU A 31 -78.83 -34.40 64.68
CA LEU A 31 -78.02 -35.35 65.46
C LEU A 31 -77.47 -36.52 64.62
N GLN A 32 -78.17 -36.92 63.56
CA GLN A 32 -77.77 -38.03 62.68
C GLN A 32 -76.93 -37.61 61.47
N SER A 33 -76.77 -36.31 61.19
CA SER A 33 -75.95 -35.86 60.06
C SER A 33 -74.46 -36.15 60.29
N LYS A 34 -73.74 -36.30 59.19
CA LYS A 34 -72.30 -36.56 59.20
C LYS A 34 -71.57 -35.38 59.85
N GLU A 35 -70.46 -35.68 60.50
CA GLU A 35 -69.68 -34.72 61.28
C GLU A 35 -69.25 -33.49 60.46
N SER A 36 -68.94 -33.67 59.17
CA SER A 36 -68.66 -32.59 58.22
C SER A 36 -69.85 -31.64 58.03
N GLU A 37 -71.06 -32.18 57.84
CA GLU A 37 -72.27 -31.37 57.65
C GLU A 37 -72.68 -30.64 58.93
N LYS A 38 -72.43 -31.24 60.10
CA LYS A 38 -72.61 -30.56 61.40
C LYS A 38 -71.63 -29.40 61.54
N SER A 39 -70.36 -29.63 61.20
CA SER A 39 -69.30 -28.61 61.25
C SER A 39 -69.62 -27.42 60.35
N ASP A 40 -70.06 -27.66 59.09
CA ASP A 40 -70.41 -26.59 58.15
C ASP A 40 -71.62 -25.75 58.59
N ILE A 41 -72.59 -26.38 59.27
CA ILE A 41 -73.77 -25.68 59.80
C ILE A 41 -73.38 -24.85 61.03
N LEU A 42 -72.59 -25.43 61.93
CA LEU A 42 -72.11 -24.75 63.14
C LEU A 42 -71.22 -23.57 62.79
N GLU A 43 -70.29 -23.74 61.85
CA GLU A 43 -69.35 -22.71 61.40
C GLU A 43 -70.05 -21.48 60.80
N LYS A 44 -71.13 -21.69 60.03
CA LYS A 44 -71.96 -20.62 59.47
C LYS A 44 -72.85 -19.94 60.51
N LEU A 45 -73.31 -20.69 61.53
CA LEU A 45 -74.11 -20.12 62.63
C LEU A 45 -73.27 -19.27 63.59
N THR A 46 -72.02 -19.66 63.83
CA THR A 46 -71.09 -18.96 64.73
C THR A 46 -70.27 -17.87 64.04
N GLY A 47 -70.37 -17.74 62.71
CA GLY A 47 -69.59 -16.78 61.93
C GLY A 47 -68.09 -17.10 61.88
N THR A 48 -67.71 -18.36 62.10
CA THR A 48 -66.30 -18.80 62.15
C THR A 48 -65.76 -19.29 60.81
N SER A 49 -66.49 -19.08 59.70
CA SER A 49 -66.11 -19.46 58.33
C SER A 49 -64.73 -18.96 57.88
N ILE A 50 -64.28 -17.87 58.50
CA ILE A 50 -62.97 -17.26 58.29
C ILE A 50 -61.84 -18.26 58.60
N TYR A 51 -62.00 -19.16 59.57
CA TYR A 51 -60.95 -20.11 59.93
C TYR A 51 -60.79 -21.26 58.92
N SER A 52 -61.88 -21.73 58.31
CA SER A 52 -61.81 -22.69 57.21
C SER A 52 -61.19 -22.07 55.95
N GLU A 53 -61.52 -20.81 55.65
CA GLU A 53 -60.88 -20.05 54.56
C GLU A 53 -59.37 -19.86 54.81
N ILE A 54 -58.96 -19.46 56.02
CA ILE A 54 -57.56 -19.36 56.41
C ILE A 54 -56.86 -20.73 56.30
N GLY A 55 -57.50 -21.80 56.74
CA GLY A 55 -56.96 -23.17 56.65
C GLY A 55 -56.74 -23.62 55.20
N ALA A 56 -57.69 -23.32 54.32
CA ALA A 56 -57.59 -23.59 52.89
C ALA A 56 -56.45 -22.80 52.23
N GLU A 57 -56.30 -21.52 52.58
CA GLU A 57 -55.25 -20.65 52.05
C GLU A 57 -53.85 -21.10 52.54
N ILE A 58 -53.72 -21.45 53.82
CA ILE A 58 -52.48 -22.02 54.38
C ILE A 58 -52.11 -23.33 53.67
N TYR A 59 -53.10 -24.20 53.43
CA TYR A 59 -52.87 -25.45 52.72
C TYR A 59 -52.43 -25.22 51.27
N ALA A 60 -53.07 -24.28 50.56
CA ALA A 60 -52.69 -23.90 49.20
C ALA A 60 -51.25 -23.33 49.15
N ALA A 61 -50.93 -22.39 50.05
CA ALA A 61 -49.61 -21.79 50.17
C ALA A 61 -48.51 -22.80 50.56
N THR A 62 -48.86 -23.82 51.36
CA THR A 62 -47.94 -24.91 51.75
C THR A 62 -47.70 -25.85 50.57
N LYS A 63 -48.77 -26.20 49.85
CA LYS A 63 -48.68 -27.06 48.67
C LYS A 63 -47.83 -26.42 47.58
N GLU A 64 -48.03 -25.12 47.31
CA GLU A 64 -47.24 -24.35 46.34
C GLU A 64 -45.75 -24.33 46.70
N ARG A 65 -45.43 -23.98 47.96
CA ARG A 65 -44.03 -23.99 48.46
C ARG A 65 -43.39 -25.37 48.38
N ARG A 66 -44.16 -26.43 48.66
CA ARG A 66 -43.68 -27.81 48.53
C ARG A 66 -43.36 -28.16 47.08
N THR A 67 -44.23 -27.82 46.14
CA THR A 67 -43.96 -28.04 44.71
C THR A 67 -42.75 -27.26 44.22
N GLU A 68 -42.54 -26.02 44.67
CA GLU A 68 -41.35 -25.24 44.32
C GLU A 68 -40.08 -25.89 44.88
N TYR A 69 -40.11 -26.33 46.14
CA TYR A 69 -39.00 -27.07 46.77
C TYR A 69 -38.65 -28.35 46.00
N GLU A 70 -39.64 -29.19 45.69
CA GLU A 70 -39.44 -30.43 44.93
C GLU A 70 -38.86 -30.15 43.53
N ASN A 71 -39.26 -29.04 42.89
CA ASN A 71 -38.75 -28.65 41.58
C ASN A 71 -37.29 -28.14 41.65
N GLN A 72 -36.93 -27.40 42.70
CA GLN A 72 -35.54 -27.00 42.95
C GLN A 72 -34.67 -28.22 43.29
N ASN A 73 -35.20 -29.20 44.04
CA ASN A 73 -34.47 -30.43 44.37
C ASN A 73 -34.18 -31.26 43.12
N ARG A 74 -35.14 -31.41 42.20
CA ARG A 74 -34.91 -32.04 40.89
C ARG A 74 -33.86 -31.33 40.04
N LYS A 75 -33.82 -29.99 40.08
CA LYS A 75 -32.78 -29.22 39.39
C LYS A 75 -31.40 -29.46 39.99
N LEU A 76 -31.31 -29.60 41.31
CA LEU A 76 -30.07 -29.95 42.00
C LEU A 76 -29.64 -31.37 41.64
N GLU A 77 -30.51 -32.37 41.74
CA GLU A 77 -30.22 -33.78 41.37
C GLU A 77 -29.64 -33.94 39.94
N GLY A 78 -30.01 -33.06 39.01
CA GLY A 78 -29.51 -33.08 37.63
C GLY A 78 -28.11 -32.49 37.43
N ILE A 79 -27.58 -31.77 38.40
CA ILE A 79 -26.18 -31.34 38.36
C ILE A 79 -25.38 -32.56 38.88
N HIS A 80 -24.21 -32.85 38.33
CA HIS A 80 -23.32 -33.90 38.84
C HIS A 80 -22.08 -33.28 39.47
N ILE A 81 -21.79 -33.75 40.68
CA ILE A 81 -20.74 -33.24 41.57
C ILE A 81 -19.56 -34.12 41.45
N LEU A 82 -18.42 -33.55 41.07
CA LEU A 82 -17.22 -34.36 41.09
C LEU A 82 -16.79 -34.45 42.54
N ALA A 83 -16.61 -35.66 43.03
CA ALA A 83 -15.91 -35.83 44.28
C ALA A 83 -14.47 -35.29 44.16
N GLU A 84 -13.87 -34.89 45.27
CA GLU A 84 -12.48 -34.43 45.30
C GLU A 84 -11.51 -35.47 44.70
N GLU A 85 -11.83 -36.77 44.84
CA GLU A 85 -11.07 -37.85 44.20
C GLU A 85 -11.14 -37.81 42.66
N GLU A 86 -12.28 -37.47 42.09
CA GLU A 86 -12.47 -37.34 40.65
C GLU A 86 -11.80 -36.06 40.12
N VAL A 87 -11.85 -34.97 40.88
CA VAL A 87 -11.11 -33.73 40.57
C VAL A 87 -9.60 -33.99 40.62
N SER A 88 -9.12 -34.71 41.63
CA SER A 88 -7.72 -35.10 41.78
C SER A 88 -7.23 -35.94 40.59
N THR A 89 -7.96 -37.01 40.25
CA THR A 89 -7.61 -37.87 39.11
C THR A 89 -7.63 -37.13 37.77
N ILE A 90 -8.60 -36.23 37.55
CA ILE A 90 -8.62 -35.39 36.35
C ILE A 90 -7.43 -34.42 36.32
N LYS A 91 -7.05 -33.80 37.45
CA LYS A 91 -5.88 -32.92 37.54
C LYS A 91 -4.57 -33.69 37.26
N GLU A 92 -4.43 -34.89 37.79
CA GLU A 92 -3.28 -35.77 37.53
C GLU A 92 -3.21 -36.19 36.06
N ALA A 93 -4.34 -36.53 35.45
CA ALA A 93 -4.42 -36.84 34.03
C ALA A 93 -4.03 -35.63 33.16
N ILE A 94 -4.51 -34.42 33.50
CA ILE A 94 -4.13 -33.18 32.82
C ILE A 94 -2.64 -32.90 32.98
N ALA A 95 -2.08 -33.06 34.19
CA ALA A 95 -0.66 -32.84 34.44
C ALA A 95 0.21 -33.80 33.62
N THR A 96 -0.18 -35.09 33.58
CA THR A 96 0.50 -36.13 32.79
C THR A 96 0.43 -35.82 31.30
N GLN A 97 -0.75 -35.47 30.79
CA GLN A 97 -0.94 -35.12 29.39
C GLN A 97 -0.14 -33.88 29.00
N ASN A 98 -0.12 -32.85 29.85
CA ASN A 98 0.66 -31.63 29.63
C ASN A 98 2.16 -31.91 29.62
N ALA A 99 2.66 -32.79 30.50
CA ALA A 99 4.05 -33.23 30.48
C ALA A 99 4.39 -33.94 29.16
N GLY A 100 3.52 -34.85 28.70
CA GLY A 100 3.69 -35.53 27.41
C GLY A 100 3.65 -34.57 26.21
N VAL A 101 2.76 -33.57 26.21
CA VAL A 101 2.71 -32.53 25.17
C VAL A 101 4.00 -31.70 25.16
N LYS A 102 4.52 -31.34 26.33
CA LYS A 102 5.77 -30.58 26.45
C LYS A 102 6.95 -31.37 25.88
N GLU A 103 7.09 -32.63 26.26
CA GLU A 103 8.15 -33.50 25.76
C GLU A 103 8.05 -33.71 24.24
N ALA A 104 6.86 -34.00 23.72
CA ALA A 104 6.63 -34.13 22.28
C ALA A 104 6.99 -32.86 21.51
N ASN A 105 6.73 -31.68 22.09
CA ASN A 105 7.09 -30.41 21.48
C ASN A 105 8.62 -30.18 21.50
N GLU A 106 9.32 -30.52 22.58
CA GLU A 106 10.78 -30.49 22.67
C GLU A 106 11.43 -31.44 21.65
N GLN A 107 10.89 -32.66 21.49
CA GLN A 107 11.35 -33.60 20.48
C GLN A 107 11.10 -33.07 19.05
N LYS A 108 9.92 -32.48 18.80
CA LYS A 108 9.58 -31.84 17.52
C LYS A 108 10.54 -30.71 17.18
N THR A 109 10.82 -29.79 18.11
CA THR A 109 11.74 -28.67 17.88
C THR A 109 13.16 -29.18 17.57
N THR A 110 13.64 -30.20 18.28
CA THR A 110 14.93 -30.84 18.01
C THR A 110 14.98 -31.50 16.63
N ALA A 111 13.92 -32.21 16.23
CA ALA A 111 13.83 -32.83 14.91
C ALA A 111 13.81 -31.79 13.78
N LEU A 112 13.07 -30.68 13.97
CA LEU A 112 13.05 -29.56 13.03
C LEU A 112 14.43 -28.92 12.88
N ALA A 113 15.14 -28.67 13.99
CA ALA A 113 16.49 -28.13 13.95
C ALA A 113 17.46 -29.05 13.19
N LYS A 114 17.38 -30.37 13.41
CA LYS A 114 18.18 -31.36 12.67
C LYS A 114 17.87 -31.35 11.18
N ARG A 115 16.59 -31.33 10.81
CA ARG A 115 16.15 -31.27 9.40
C ARG A 115 16.67 -29.99 8.73
N ASP A 116 16.51 -28.85 9.38
CA ASP A 116 16.92 -27.56 8.83
C ASP A 116 18.44 -27.47 8.69
N TRP A 117 19.19 -28.05 9.64
CA TRP A 117 20.64 -28.20 9.52
C TRP A 117 21.01 -29.08 8.32
N LEU A 118 20.38 -30.26 8.16
CA LEU A 118 20.64 -31.15 7.01
C LEU A 118 20.34 -30.47 5.68
N LYS A 119 19.25 -29.70 5.61
CA LYS A 119 18.89 -28.93 4.42
C LYS A 119 19.99 -27.91 4.08
N LYS A 120 20.36 -27.06 5.05
CA LYS A 120 21.45 -26.07 4.86
C LYS A 120 22.77 -26.74 4.49
N TYR A 121 23.09 -27.86 5.14
CA TYR A 121 24.32 -28.60 4.84
C TYR A 121 24.32 -29.13 3.40
N SER A 122 23.20 -29.64 2.91
CA SER A 122 23.06 -30.09 1.51
C SER A 122 23.20 -28.94 0.51
N GLU A 123 22.61 -27.77 0.79
CA GLU A 123 22.73 -26.56 -0.02
C GLU A 123 24.19 -26.06 -0.07
N LEU A 124 24.87 -26.08 1.07
CA LEU A 124 26.29 -25.72 1.16
C LEU A 124 27.19 -26.70 0.39
N LEU A 125 26.90 -27.99 0.43
CA LEU A 125 27.65 -28.98 -0.35
C LEU A 125 27.46 -28.80 -1.86
N LEU A 126 26.22 -28.56 -2.30
CA LEU A 126 25.90 -28.34 -3.71
C LEU A 126 26.51 -27.04 -4.25
N THR A 127 26.62 -26.01 -3.42
CA THR A 127 27.22 -24.72 -3.81
C THR A 127 28.75 -24.71 -3.74
N ARG A 128 29.35 -25.54 -2.87
CA ARG A 128 30.81 -25.64 -2.72
C ARG A 128 31.52 -26.05 -4.00
N GLU A 129 31.04 -27.10 -4.67
CA GLU A 129 31.68 -27.65 -5.87
C GLU A 129 31.74 -26.66 -7.06
N PRO A 130 30.63 -25.99 -7.46
CA PRO A 130 30.70 -24.98 -8.51
C PRO A 130 31.52 -23.76 -8.11
N GLN A 131 31.47 -23.33 -6.84
CA GLN A 131 32.31 -22.23 -6.36
C GLN A 131 33.79 -22.57 -6.41
N LYS A 132 34.16 -23.80 -6.01
CA LYS A 132 35.54 -24.30 -6.11
C LYS A 132 36.01 -24.30 -7.57
N LYS A 133 35.22 -24.86 -8.49
CA LYS A 133 35.54 -24.86 -9.93
C LYS A 133 35.67 -23.45 -10.51
N MET A 134 34.79 -22.53 -10.12
CA MET A 134 34.89 -21.12 -10.53
C MET A 134 36.18 -20.47 -10.01
N TRP A 135 36.54 -20.73 -8.76
CA TRP A 135 37.76 -20.20 -8.17
C TRP A 135 39.01 -20.77 -8.86
N GLU A 136 39.07 -22.09 -9.06
CA GLU A 136 40.15 -22.76 -9.79
C GLU A 136 40.27 -22.22 -11.24
N GLY A 137 39.15 -22.01 -11.92
CA GLY A 137 39.11 -21.42 -13.26
C GLY A 137 39.66 -19.99 -13.29
N LYS A 138 39.28 -19.15 -12.32
CA LYS A 138 39.82 -17.78 -12.20
C LYS A 138 41.31 -17.78 -11.85
N GLN A 139 41.75 -18.69 -10.98
CA GLN A 139 43.16 -18.83 -10.63
C GLN A 139 44.00 -19.26 -11.84
N ALA A 140 43.50 -20.21 -12.64
CA ALA A 140 44.14 -20.63 -13.88
C ALA A 140 44.20 -19.48 -14.91
N GLN A 141 43.15 -18.66 -15.02
CA GLN A 141 43.16 -17.47 -15.86
C GLN A 141 44.19 -16.44 -15.41
N LEU A 142 44.31 -16.17 -14.11
CA LEU A 142 45.31 -15.25 -13.57
C LEU A 142 46.74 -15.76 -13.79
N GLN A 143 46.95 -17.08 -13.76
CA GLN A 143 48.24 -17.70 -14.02
C GLN A 143 48.54 -17.89 -15.52
N SER A 144 47.55 -17.71 -16.38
CA SER A 144 47.71 -17.84 -17.84
C SER A 144 48.71 -16.83 -18.38
N ASP A 145 49.48 -17.26 -19.38
CA ASP A 145 50.47 -16.40 -20.01
C ASP A 145 49.81 -15.24 -20.75
N GLU A 146 48.59 -15.42 -21.26
CA GLU A 146 47.82 -14.35 -21.90
C GLU A 146 47.46 -13.22 -20.91
N PHE A 147 47.07 -13.57 -19.68
CA PHE A 147 46.80 -12.56 -18.65
C PHE A 147 48.08 -11.81 -18.25
N LYS A 148 49.18 -12.53 -18.04
CA LYS A 148 50.49 -11.91 -17.71
C LYS A 148 50.98 -11.00 -18.83
N GLN A 149 50.80 -11.39 -20.09
CA GLN A 149 51.14 -10.56 -21.25
C GLN A 149 50.27 -9.29 -21.31
N LYS A 150 48.95 -9.40 -21.06
CA LYS A 150 48.07 -8.23 -20.98
C LYS A 150 48.42 -7.30 -19.82
N GLU A 151 48.77 -7.86 -18.66
CA GLU A 151 49.20 -7.08 -17.51
C GLU A 151 50.52 -6.34 -17.79
N LEU A 152 51.49 -7.01 -18.42
CA LEU A 152 52.73 -6.40 -18.89
C LEU A 152 52.48 -5.29 -19.91
N LEU A 153 51.62 -5.53 -20.91
CA LEU A 153 51.25 -4.52 -21.89
C LEU A 153 50.61 -3.28 -21.24
N ILE A 154 49.74 -3.47 -20.24
CA ILE A 154 49.15 -2.36 -19.49
C ILE A 154 50.22 -1.60 -18.69
N LYS A 155 51.16 -2.32 -18.07
CA LYS A 155 52.30 -1.70 -17.36
C LYS A 155 53.17 -0.87 -18.30
N GLU A 156 53.51 -1.40 -19.48
CA GLU A 156 54.27 -0.69 -20.51
C GLU A 156 53.49 0.50 -21.10
N TRP A 157 52.18 0.33 -21.32
CA TRP A 157 51.30 1.40 -21.77
C TRP A 157 51.23 2.56 -20.77
N ASN A 158 51.20 2.24 -19.48
CA ASN A 158 51.19 3.24 -18.41
C ASN A 158 52.56 3.90 -18.24
N ALA A 159 53.65 3.13 -18.32
CA ALA A 159 55.01 3.67 -18.30
C ALA A 159 55.27 4.66 -19.45
N THR A 160 54.60 4.50 -20.57
CA THR A 160 54.71 5.40 -21.74
C THR A 160 53.72 6.58 -21.71
N ALA A 161 52.92 6.74 -20.66
CA ALA A 161 51.93 7.82 -20.56
C ALA A 161 52.56 9.22 -20.64
N ASP A 162 53.65 9.45 -19.89
CA ASP A 162 54.33 10.74 -19.88
C ASP A 162 54.94 11.07 -21.24
N ALA A 163 55.59 10.10 -21.88
CA ALA A 163 56.17 10.28 -23.22
C ALA A 163 55.09 10.62 -24.27
N ARG A 164 53.91 9.98 -24.21
CA ARG A 164 52.78 10.32 -25.09
C ARG A 164 52.23 11.71 -24.83
N ASN A 165 52.14 12.11 -23.56
CA ASN A 165 51.70 13.45 -23.18
C ASN A 165 52.70 14.52 -23.64
N TRP A 166 54.00 14.25 -23.55
CA TRP A 166 55.03 15.12 -24.11
C TRP A 166 54.92 15.22 -25.63
N LEU A 167 54.69 14.11 -26.33
CA LEU A 167 54.53 14.11 -27.79
C LEU A 167 53.28 14.88 -28.24
N SER A 168 52.16 14.73 -27.53
CA SER A 168 50.94 15.49 -27.82
C SER A 168 51.13 16.98 -27.59
N THR A 169 51.79 17.35 -26.49
CA THR A 169 52.14 18.74 -26.15
C THR A 169 53.08 19.33 -27.19
N LEU A 170 54.12 18.59 -27.60
CA LEU A 170 55.07 19.03 -28.64
C LEU A 170 54.35 19.30 -29.96
N LYS A 171 53.45 18.41 -30.38
CA LYS A 171 52.66 18.59 -31.60
C LYS A 171 51.77 19.83 -31.53
N GLN A 172 51.15 20.07 -30.37
CA GLN A 172 50.34 21.26 -30.13
C GLN A 172 51.19 22.54 -30.20
N GLN A 173 52.36 22.55 -29.56
CA GLN A 173 53.28 23.70 -29.59
C GLN A 173 53.80 23.97 -31.01
N GLN A 174 54.10 22.94 -31.79
CA GLN A 174 54.52 23.08 -33.18
C GLN A 174 53.43 23.71 -34.04
N GLN A 175 52.16 23.31 -33.86
CA GLN A 175 51.03 23.90 -34.55
C GLN A 175 50.83 25.37 -34.15
N GLN A 176 50.93 25.69 -32.86
CA GLN A 176 50.85 27.07 -32.37
C GLN A 176 51.96 27.95 -32.96
N GLN A 177 53.18 27.43 -33.05
CA GLN A 177 54.31 28.14 -33.64
C GLN A 177 54.06 28.48 -35.12
N GLN A 178 53.52 27.53 -35.90
CA GLN A 178 53.17 27.77 -37.30
C GLN A 178 52.08 28.85 -37.45
N GLN A 179 51.05 28.82 -36.59
CA GLN A 179 50.01 29.85 -36.58
C GLN A 179 50.57 31.23 -36.24
N ASN A 180 51.42 31.31 -35.21
CA ASN A 180 52.07 32.56 -34.82
C ASN A 180 52.96 33.11 -35.96
N TYR A 181 53.67 32.24 -36.67
CA TYR A 181 54.49 32.64 -37.82
C TYR A 181 53.65 33.19 -38.97
N ALA A 182 52.52 32.53 -39.28
CA ALA A 182 51.57 33.01 -40.28
C ALA A 182 50.98 34.38 -39.90
N GLN A 183 50.57 34.56 -38.64
CA GLN A 183 50.05 35.83 -38.13
C GLN A 183 51.11 36.95 -38.20
N ALA A 184 52.35 36.66 -37.80
CA ALA A 184 53.45 37.60 -37.93
C ALA A 184 53.70 38.00 -39.40
N GLY A 185 53.54 37.07 -40.34
CA GLY A 185 53.60 37.34 -41.78
C GLY A 185 52.51 38.32 -42.23
N ILE A 186 51.26 38.10 -41.82
CA ILE A 186 50.12 38.98 -42.13
C ILE A 186 50.35 40.39 -41.53
N LEU A 187 50.78 40.46 -40.27
CA LEU A 187 51.08 41.72 -39.59
C LEU A 187 52.19 42.49 -40.31
N ARG A 188 53.28 41.83 -40.72
CA ARG A 188 54.35 42.46 -41.51
C ARG A 188 53.85 43.02 -42.84
N ALA A 189 53.03 42.26 -43.56
CA ALA A 189 52.43 42.73 -44.82
C ALA A 189 51.51 43.94 -44.59
N SER A 190 50.71 43.92 -43.52
CA SER A 190 49.84 45.03 -43.15
C SER A 190 50.63 46.29 -42.79
N PHE A 191 51.74 46.15 -42.05
CA PHE A 191 52.65 47.23 -41.71
C PHE A 191 53.30 47.82 -42.96
N ALA A 192 53.82 46.98 -43.86
CA ALA A 192 54.41 47.44 -45.12
C ALA A 192 53.40 48.21 -45.99
N ARG A 193 52.13 47.77 -46.01
CA ARG A 193 51.04 48.49 -46.71
C ARG A 193 50.76 49.85 -46.07
N LEU A 194 50.69 49.92 -44.74
CA LEU A 194 50.45 51.17 -44.01
C LEU A 194 51.63 52.15 -44.16
N ASP A 195 52.87 51.68 -44.06
CA ASP A 195 54.07 52.48 -44.30
C ASP A 195 54.11 53.04 -45.73
N GLY A 196 53.80 52.19 -46.74
CA GLY A 196 53.68 52.61 -48.13
C GLY A 196 52.57 53.65 -48.33
N GLY A 197 51.40 53.46 -47.70
CA GLY A 197 50.29 54.41 -47.74
C GLY A 197 50.63 55.76 -47.08
N SER A 198 51.34 55.74 -45.95
CA SER A 198 51.83 56.94 -45.26
C SER A 198 52.79 57.74 -46.14
N LYS A 199 53.77 57.06 -46.77
CA LYS A 199 54.70 57.69 -47.72
C LYS A 199 53.98 58.31 -48.92
N TRP A 200 52.98 57.61 -49.47
CA TRP A 200 52.17 58.12 -50.57
C TRP A 200 51.38 59.37 -50.15
N LEU A 201 50.72 59.36 -49.00
CA LEU A 201 49.98 60.51 -48.48
C LEU A 201 50.87 61.75 -48.30
N CYS A 202 52.09 61.56 -47.76
CA CYS A 202 53.07 62.65 -47.66
C CYS A 202 53.46 63.23 -49.03
N GLY A 203 53.62 62.37 -50.04
CA GLY A 203 53.89 62.83 -51.42
C GLY A 203 52.71 63.55 -52.04
N PHE A 204 51.50 63.02 -51.85
CA PHE A 204 50.26 63.62 -52.35
C PHE A 204 49.98 64.99 -51.74
N LEU A 205 50.20 65.16 -50.43
CA LEU A 205 50.06 66.46 -49.76
C LEU A 205 50.98 67.52 -50.36
N LYS A 206 52.26 67.18 -50.59
CA LYS A 206 53.21 68.09 -51.27
C LYS A 206 52.73 68.47 -52.67
N GLU A 207 52.21 67.52 -53.45
CA GLU A 207 51.70 67.81 -54.79
C GLU A 207 50.48 68.75 -54.77
N GLN A 208 49.60 68.61 -53.78
CA GLN A 208 48.45 69.52 -53.62
C GLN A 208 48.88 70.91 -53.15
N GLU A 209 49.87 71.01 -52.25
CA GLU A 209 50.47 72.29 -51.84
C GLU A 209 51.11 73.02 -53.03
N ASP A 210 51.82 72.28 -53.91
CA ASP A 210 52.41 72.83 -55.13
C ASP A 210 51.33 73.33 -56.12
N LYS A 211 50.22 72.59 -56.27
CA LYS A 211 49.08 73.00 -57.12
C LYS A 211 48.41 74.25 -56.57
N LEU A 212 48.23 74.34 -55.26
CA LEU A 212 47.69 75.52 -54.58
C LEU A 212 48.59 76.74 -54.84
N HIS A 213 49.90 76.61 -54.63
CA HIS A 213 50.87 77.68 -54.91
C HIS A 213 50.84 78.14 -56.37
N ARG A 214 50.71 77.22 -57.33
CA ARG A 214 50.59 77.58 -58.76
C ARG A 214 49.28 78.32 -59.05
N ALA A 215 48.17 77.90 -58.47
CA ALA A 215 46.88 78.56 -58.65
C ALA A 215 46.88 79.96 -58.02
N GLU A 216 47.47 80.12 -56.83
CA GLU A 216 47.64 81.42 -56.17
C GLU A 216 48.51 82.36 -57.02
N LYS A 217 49.62 81.87 -57.55
CA LYS A 217 50.49 82.65 -58.45
C LYS A 217 49.76 83.07 -59.73
N TYR A 218 48.99 82.18 -60.34
CA TYR A 218 48.18 82.47 -61.53
C TYR A 218 47.12 83.55 -61.26
N LEU A 219 46.43 83.46 -60.12
CA LEU A 219 45.46 84.48 -59.69
C LEU A 219 46.13 85.84 -59.44
N GLN A 220 47.36 85.84 -58.92
CA GLN A 220 48.12 87.07 -58.69
C GLN A 220 48.57 87.74 -60.01
N GLU A 221 49.01 86.94 -60.99
CA GLU A 221 49.44 87.42 -62.32
C GLU A 221 48.28 87.99 -63.16
N HIS A 222 47.08 87.41 -63.05
CA HIS A 222 45.90 87.83 -63.82
C HIS A 222 44.97 88.82 -63.09
N SER A 223 45.28 89.18 -61.84
CA SER A 223 44.60 90.22 -61.06
C SER A 223 44.41 91.58 -61.79
N PRO A 224 45.35 92.06 -62.63
CA PRO A 224 45.18 93.33 -63.35
C PRO A 224 44.21 93.30 -64.55
N LEU A 225 43.76 92.13 -65.00
CA LEU A 225 42.90 91.96 -66.20
C LEU A 225 41.39 91.98 -65.88
N LEU A 226 41.01 92.09 -64.60
CA LEU A 226 39.61 92.16 -64.16
C LEU A 226 38.76 93.24 -64.87
N PRO A 227 39.26 94.47 -65.14
CA PRO A 227 38.46 95.52 -65.80
C PRO A 227 38.14 95.21 -67.27
N MET A 228 38.87 94.30 -67.91
CA MET A 228 38.69 93.93 -69.32
C MET A 228 37.45 93.04 -69.54
N PHE A 229 37.07 92.25 -68.54
CA PHE A 229 35.91 91.35 -68.61
C PHE A 229 34.57 92.04 -68.32
N GLU A 230 34.59 93.23 -67.71
CA GLU A 230 33.39 94.02 -67.38
C GLU A 230 32.75 94.75 -68.59
N GLN A 231 33.42 94.88 -69.74
CA GLN A 231 32.88 95.56 -70.95
C GLN A 231 32.26 94.62 -72.02
N SER A 232 32.07 93.34 -71.70
CA SER A 232 31.65 92.30 -72.66
C SER A 232 30.16 92.31 -73.07
N GLN A 233 29.31 93.18 -72.49
CA GLN A 233 27.88 93.24 -72.83
C GLN A 233 27.57 93.80 -74.24
N SER A 234 28.49 94.54 -74.88
CA SER A 234 28.29 95.12 -76.22
C SER A 234 28.34 94.07 -77.36
N ILE A 235 29.07 92.97 -77.16
CA ILE A 235 29.33 91.94 -78.18
C ILE A 235 28.18 90.91 -78.28
N ILE A 236 27.34 90.82 -77.25
CA ILE A 236 26.27 89.83 -77.13
C ILE A 236 25.04 90.18 -78.00
N THR A 237 24.84 91.45 -78.37
CA THR A 237 23.66 91.90 -79.14
C THR A 237 23.78 91.63 -80.64
N GLY A 238 24.98 91.67 -81.22
CA GLY A 238 25.21 91.37 -82.64
C GLY A 238 25.05 89.89 -83.00
N LEU A 239 25.40 88.99 -82.08
CA LEU A 239 25.40 87.54 -82.29
C LEU A 239 24.00 86.89 -82.21
N LYS A 240 22.98 87.59 -81.70
CA LYS A 240 21.60 87.08 -81.63
C LYS A 240 20.83 87.13 -82.96
N SER A 241 21.26 87.93 -83.94
CA SER A 241 20.58 88.03 -85.25
C SER A 241 20.99 86.95 -86.26
N ALA A 242 22.11 86.26 -86.03
CA ALA A 242 22.66 85.23 -86.93
C ALA A 242 22.25 83.79 -86.53
N LEU A 243 21.66 83.59 -85.35
CA LEU A 243 21.38 82.27 -84.79
C LEU A 243 20.02 81.68 -85.21
N ASP A 244 19.08 82.52 -85.67
CA ASP A 244 17.72 82.08 -86.07
C ASP A 244 17.67 81.40 -87.46
N ALA A 245 18.74 81.45 -88.25
CA ALA A 245 18.85 80.73 -89.51
C ALA A 245 19.39 79.28 -89.35
N GLN A 246 20.02 78.95 -88.21
CA GLN A 246 20.73 77.67 -87.99
C GLN A 246 19.83 76.54 -87.43
N THR A 247 18.62 76.85 -86.96
CA THR A 247 17.72 75.88 -86.30
C THR A 247 17.00 74.92 -87.25
N ARG A 248 17.04 75.14 -88.57
CA ARG A 248 16.39 74.24 -89.57
C ARG A 248 17.28 73.10 -90.08
N ILE A 249 18.57 73.07 -89.76
CA ILE A 249 19.52 72.02 -90.19
C ILE A 249 19.74 70.94 -89.11
N GLY A 250 19.45 71.24 -87.83
CA GLY A 250 19.70 70.33 -86.70
C GLY A 250 18.77 69.10 -86.60
N THR A 251 17.60 69.13 -87.23
CA THR A 251 16.60 68.05 -87.10
C THR A 251 16.97 66.78 -87.87
N TYR A 252 17.81 66.87 -88.91
CA TYR A 252 18.20 65.71 -89.72
C TYR A 252 19.47 64.98 -89.22
N ASN A 253 20.36 65.65 -88.47
CA ASN A 253 21.57 65.03 -87.93
C ASN A 253 21.34 64.20 -86.66
N ALA A 254 20.28 64.47 -85.88
CA ALA A 254 19.96 63.71 -84.66
C ALA A 254 19.55 62.25 -84.92
N HIS A 255 19.14 61.91 -86.16
CA HIS A 255 18.67 60.57 -86.49
C HIS A 255 19.79 59.57 -86.83
N LEU A 256 20.97 60.05 -87.26
CA LEU A 256 22.11 59.20 -87.66
C LEU A 256 23.00 58.81 -86.46
N GLU A 257 23.18 59.67 -85.45
CA GLU A 257 23.95 59.31 -84.23
C GLU A 257 23.24 58.24 -83.37
N ARG A 258 21.90 58.22 -83.38
CA ARG A 258 21.11 57.28 -82.58
C ARG A 258 21.27 55.81 -83.03
N LEU A 259 21.64 55.58 -84.29
CA LEU A 259 21.92 54.24 -84.85
C LEU A 259 23.38 53.80 -84.62
N ALA A 260 24.35 54.72 -84.63
CA ALA A 260 25.76 54.42 -84.34
C ALA A 260 26.01 54.06 -82.85
N ALA A 261 25.22 54.60 -81.92
CA ALA A 261 25.34 54.35 -80.48
C ALA A 261 24.82 52.96 -80.03
N GLN A 262 24.01 52.26 -80.84
CA GLN A 262 23.42 50.96 -80.46
C GLN A 262 24.34 49.74 -80.71
N GLN A 263 25.35 49.88 -81.57
CA GLN A 263 26.26 48.78 -81.92
C GLN A 263 27.17 48.31 -80.76
N PRO A 264 27.81 49.18 -79.95
CA PRO A 264 28.68 48.73 -78.86
C PRO A 264 27.92 48.24 -77.61
N VAL A 265 26.67 48.66 -77.42
CA VAL A 265 25.83 48.23 -76.27
C VAL A 265 25.42 46.76 -76.40
N LYS A 266 25.03 46.32 -77.60
CA LYS A 266 24.65 44.92 -77.84
C LYS A 266 25.83 43.94 -77.83
N VAL A 267 27.05 44.40 -78.11
CA VAL A 267 28.27 43.58 -78.01
C VAL A 267 28.68 43.37 -76.55
N LYS A 268 28.60 44.41 -75.71
CA LYS A 268 28.83 44.29 -74.25
C LYS A 268 27.79 43.40 -73.57
N GLU A 269 26.50 43.53 -73.91
CA GLU A 269 25.46 42.64 -73.38
C GLU A 269 25.70 41.16 -73.72
N ARG A 270 26.32 40.88 -74.87
CA ARG A 270 26.64 39.51 -75.29
C ARG A 270 27.83 38.94 -74.50
N THR A 271 28.90 39.72 -74.30
CA THR A 271 30.06 39.31 -73.50
C THR A 271 29.72 39.16 -72.02
N ASP A 272 28.84 40.01 -71.48
CA ASP A 272 28.40 39.93 -70.08
C ASP A 272 27.51 38.70 -69.84
N LYS A 273 26.69 38.30 -70.83
CA LYS A 273 25.89 37.06 -70.77
C LYS A 273 26.74 35.79 -70.97
N GLU A 274 27.77 35.81 -71.82
CA GLU A 274 28.76 34.71 -71.93
C GLU A 274 29.59 34.54 -70.65
N ALA A 275 29.99 35.64 -70.00
CA ALA A 275 30.68 35.61 -68.70
C ALA A 275 29.76 35.14 -67.55
N ALA A 276 28.47 35.48 -67.58
CA ALA A 276 27.50 35.00 -66.60
C ALA A 276 27.22 33.49 -66.74
N LEU A 277 27.18 32.98 -67.98
CA LEU A 277 26.97 31.55 -68.26
C LEU A 277 28.14 30.70 -67.76
N THR A 278 29.38 31.10 -68.08
CA THR A 278 30.59 30.40 -67.61
C THR A 278 30.72 30.40 -66.07
N ARG A 279 30.28 31.47 -65.39
CA ARG A 279 30.24 31.53 -63.93
C ARG A 279 29.19 30.57 -63.33
N LYS A 280 28.03 30.44 -63.98
CA LYS A 280 26.97 29.50 -63.58
C LYS A 280 27.34 28.04 -63.85
N GLU A 281 28.09 27.77 -64.91
CA GLU A 281 28.66 26.45 -65.20
C GLU A 281 29.71 26.03 -64.16
N GLN A 282 30.57 26.98 -63.72
CA GLN A 282 31.51 26.75 -62.62
C GLN A 282 30.80 26.49 -61.28
N GLU A 283 29.77 27.27 -60.94
CA GLU A 283 28.94 27.03 -59.74
C GLU A 283 28.30 25.64 -59.75
N ASN A 284 27.75 25.22 -60.90
CA ASN A 284 27.18 23.88 -61.07
C ASN A 284 28.23 22.78 -60.86
N HIS A 285 29.46 22.99 -61.35
CA HIS A 285 30.53 22.02 -61.17
C HIS A 285 30.96 21.89 -59.69
N THR A 286 31.02 23.00 -58.94
CA THR A 286 31.24 22.98 -57.49
C THR A 286 30.14 22.25 -56.72
N LEU A 287 28.87 22.49 -57.07
CA LEU A 287 27.73 21.81 -56.44
C LEU A 287 27.75 20.30 -56.75
N GLN A 288 28.10 19.91 -57.98
CA GLN A 288 28.23 18.49 -58.35
C GLN A 288 29.37 17.80 -57.58
N ASN A 289 30.48 18.50 -57.32
CA ASN A 289 31.58 17.99 -56.51
C ASN A 289 31.20 17.86 -55.02
N GLU A 290 30.39 18.77 -54.48
CA GLU A 290 29.83 18.63 -53.12
C GLU A 290 28.87 17.44 -53.01
N ILE A 291 28.00 17.23 -54.02
CA ILE A 291 27.10 16.06 -54.06
C ILE A 291 27.92 14.76 -54.05
N ASN A 292 28.98 14.68 -54.87
CA ASN A 292 29.86 13.52 -54.91
C ASN A 292 30.60 13.29 -53.58
N LEU A 293 31.03 14.36 -52.90
CA LEU A 293 31.66 14.27 -51.57
C LEU A 293 30.67 13.77 -50.51
N ARG A 294 29.42 14.25 -50.52
CA ARG A 294 28.37 13.81 -49.60
C ARG A 294 27.95 12.37 -49.85
N ASN A 295 27.87 11.93 -51.11
CA ASN A 295 27.62 10.53 -51.45
C ASN A 295 28.75 9.61 -50.97
N LYS A 296 30.01 10.04 -51.10
CA LYS A 296 31.17 9.29 -50.57
C LYS A 296 31.21 9.23 -49.03
N GLN A 297 30.67 10.24 -48.34
CA GLN A 297 30.46 10.22 -46.88
C GLN A 297 29.31 9.29 -46.47
N LEU A 298 28.27 9.16 -47.30
CA LEU A 298 27.15 8.23 -47.08
C LEU A 298 27.55 6.76 -47.32
N GLU A 299 28.46 6.49 -48.25
CA GLU A 299 29.01 5.15 -48.50
C GLU A 299 30.00 4.70 -47.42
N THR A 300 30.70 5.63 -46.77
CA THR A 300 31.58 5.33 -45.62
C THR A 300 30.82 5.15 -44.31
N MET A 301 29.55 5.55 -44.25
CA MET A 301 28.65 5.17 -43.17
C MET A 301 28.14 3.75 -43.42
N ASP A 302 28.73 2.79 -42.70
CA ASP A 302 28.39 1.37 -42.73
C ASP A 302 26.94 1.13 -42.24
N ARG A 303 25.98 1.37 -43.13
CA ARG A 303 24.52 1.21 -42.94
C ARG A 303 24.16 -0.17 -42.34
N PRO A 304 24.77 -1.28 -42.77
CA PRO A 304 24.56 -2.59 -42.14
C PRO A 304 25.00 -2.61 -40.67
N ALA A 305 26.16 -2.05 -40.33
CA ALA A 305 26.66 -2.01 -38.95
C ALA A 305 25.79 -1.15 -38.02
N LEU A 306 25.25 -0.03 -38.53
CA LEU A 306 24.29 0.80 -37.79
C LEU A 306 22.92 0.10 -37.60
N GLN A 307 22.47 -0.64 -38.61
CA GLN A 307 21.25 -1.46 -38.53
C GLN A 307 21.41 -2.60 -37.52
N ASP A 308 22.57 -3.26 -37.49
CA ASP A 308 22.88 -4.32 -36.53
C ASP A 308 22.97 -3.78 -35.09
N LYS A 309 23.52 -2.56 -34.91
CA LYS A 309 23.53 -1.85 -33.62
C LYS A 309 22.12 -1.50 -33.17
N LYS A 310 21.24 -1.06 -34.08
CA LYS A 310 19.83 -0.79 -33.80
C LYS A 310 19.10 -2.06 -33.35
N ASN A 311 19.26 -3.15 -34.10
CA ASN A 311 18.62 -4.43 -33.78
C ASN A 311 19.08 -4.98 -32.41
N LYS A 312 20.38 -4.84 -32.07
CA LYS A 312 20.91 -5.19 -30.75
C LYS A 312 20.34 -4.34 -29.62
N LEU A 313 20.15 -3.04 -29.85
CA LEU A 313 19.54 -2.14 -28.88
C LEU A 313 18.04 -2.43 -28.70
N ASP A 314 17.32 -2.74 -29.78
CA ASP A 314 15.91 -3.11 -29.73
C ASP A 314 15.71 -4.45 -28.99
N ALA A 315 16.57 -5.46 -29.21
CA ALA A 315 16.57 -6.70 -28.44
C ALA A 315 16.90 -6.46 -26.95
N GLY A 316 17.84 -5.56 -26.65
CA GLY A 316 18.13 -5.14 -25.27
C GLY A 316 16.95 -4.45 -24.59
N ARG A 317 16.20 -3.62 -25.32
CA ARG A 317 14.98 -2.96 -24.84
C ARG A 317 13.88 -3.97 -24.52
N GLU A 318 13.72 -4.97 -25.37
CA GLU A 318 12.71 -6.02 -25.20
C GLU A 318 13.00 -6.89 -23.97
N ASN A 319 14.27 -7.24 -23.74
CA ASN A 319 14.71 -7.94 -22.52
C ASN A 319 14.48 -7.09 -21.24
N LEU A 320 14.72 -5.78 -21.31
CA LEU A 320 14.46 -4.87 -20.19
C LEU A 320 12.96 -4.73 -19.89
N LEU A 321 12.10 -4.70 -20.92
CA LEU A 321 10.65 -4.70 -20.75
C LEU A 321 10.15 -6.00 -20.12
N GLN A 322 10.70 -7.15 -20.52
CA GLN A 322 10.40 -8.43 -19.87
C GLN A 322 10.83 -8.44 -18.39
N ALA A 323 12.02 -7.94 -18.07
CA ALA A 323 12.47 -7.80 -16.68
C ALA A 323 11.56 -6.86 -15.86
N LEU A 324 11.10 -5.75 -16.45
CA LEU A 324 10.17 -4.82 -15.82
C LEU A 324 8.82 -5.50 -15.52
N SER A 325 8.31 -6.29 -16.45
CA SER A 325 7.07 -7.05 -16.27
C SER A 325 7.19 -8.10 -15.16
N ALA A 326 8.33 -8.80 -15.07
CA ALA A 326 8.63 -9.77 -14.02
C ALA A 326 8.75 -9.10 -12.64
N LEU A 327 9.33 -7.90 -12.57
CA LEU A 327 9.39 -7.10 -11.33
C LEU A 327 8.00 -6.64 -10.88
N SER A 328 7.11 -6.27 -11.80
CA SER A 328 5.73 -5.91 -11.46
C SER A 328 4.96 -7.12 -10.90
N LEU A 329 5.16 -8.31 -11.47
CA LEU A 329 4.57 -9.55 -10.99
C LEU A 329 5.08 -9.90 -9.59
N LEU A 330 6.38 -9.70 -9.35
CA LEU A 330 7.00 -9.95 -8.06
C LEU A 330 6.42 -9.03 -6.97
N ALA A 331 6.22 -7.75 -7.28
CA ALA A 331 5.56 -6.79 -6.38
C ALA A 331 4.09 -7.18 -6.08
N GLU A 332 3.35 -7.66 -7.07
CA GLU A 332 1.98 -8.17 -6.89
C GLU A 332 1.96 -9.42 -5.98
N THR A 333 2.92 -10.33 -6.16
CA THR A 333 3.05 -11.53 -5.31
C THR A 333 3.48 -11.20 -3.87
N GLU A 334 4.32 -10.19 -3.66
CA GLU A 334 4.66 -9.72 -2.31
C GLU A 334 3.48 -9.06 -1.60
N ARG A 335 2.64 -8.33 -2.35
CA ARG A 335 1.43 -7.71 -1.81
C ARG A 335 0.42 -8.76 -1.33
N THR A 336 0.13 -9.75 -2.18
CA THR A 336 -0.76 -10.87 -1.82
C THR A 336 -0.20 -11.72 -0.67
N LEU A 337 1.12 -11.92 -0.59
CA LEU A 337 1.77 -12.59 0.54
C LEU A 337 1.59 -11.80 1.85
N ASN A 338 1.71 -10.47 1.81
CA ASN A 338 1.50 -9.63 3.00
C ASN A 338 0.04 -9.63 3.46
N GLU A 339 -0.92 -9.61 2.53
CA GLU A 339 -2.35 -9.75 2.86
C GLU A 339 -2.65 -11.11 3.50
N ALA A 340 -2.03 -12.19 3.00
CA ALA A 340 -2.15 -13.52 3.62
C ALA A 340 -1.57 -13.57 5.04
N LYS A 341 -0.42 -12.93 5.29
CA LYS A 341 0.19 -12.83 6.63
C LYS A 341 -0.66 -12.02 7.62
N GLU A 342 -1.27 -10.93 7.17
CA GLU A 342 -2.19 -10.15 8.00
C GLU A 342 -3.45 -10.96 8.34
N ASN A 343 -3.99 -11.72 7.38
CA ASN A 343 -5.10 -12.64 7.63
C ASN A 343 -4.73 -13.76 8.61
N GLU A 344 -3.53 -14.34 8.51
CA GLU A 344 -3.02 -15.34 9.46
C GLU A 344 -2.95 -14.76 10.89
N LYS A 345 -2.39 -13.56 11.06
CA LYS A 345 -2.37 -12.86 12.36
C LYS A 345 -3.77 -12.63 12.90
N ALA A 346 -4.70 -12.17 12.06
CA ALA A 346 -6.08 -11.92 12.47
C ALA A 346 -6.79 -13.21 12.90
N LEU A 347 -6.55 -14.34 12.23
CA LEU A 347 -7.05 -15.65 12.65
C LEU A 347 -6.44 -16.10 13.98
N ASN A 348 -5.12 -15.96 14.16
CA ASN A 348 -4.47 -16.31 15.43
C ASN A 348 -5.02 -15.49 16.61
N ALA A 349 -5.24 -14.19 16.42
CA ALA A 349 -5.85 -13.33 17.44
C ALA A 349 -7.27 -13.81 17.82
N LYS A 350 -8.06 -14.27 16.84
CA LYS A 350 -9.39 -14.86 17.09
C LYS A 350 -9.29 -16.20 17.84
N VAL A 351 -8.31 -17.04 17.50
CA VAL A 351 -8.07 -18.31 18.21
C VAL A 351 -7.67 -18.06 19.66
N GLU A 352 -6.76 -17.12 19.92
CA GLU A 352 -6.38 -16.73 21.28
C GLU A 352 -7.57 -16.17 22.07
N ALA A 353 -8.42 -15.35 21.43
CA ALA A 353 -9.64 -14.84 22.05
C ALA A 353 -10.60 -15.97 22.42
N CYS A 354 -10.84 -16.92 21.52
CA CYS A 354 -11.65 -18.12 21.79
C CYS A 354 -11.04 -18.96 22.92
N GLN A 355 -9.72 -19.15 22.96
CA GLN A 355 -9.05 -19.87 24.05
C GLN A 355 -9.22 -19.17 25.39
N LYS A 356 -9.05 -17.84 25.46
CA LYS A 356 -9.31 -17.08 26.69
C LYS A 356 -10.76 -17.22 27.15
N GLN A 357 -11.70 -17.15 26.21
CA GLN A 357 -13.12 -17.29 26.51
C GLN A 357 -13.46 -18.71 27.00
N TYR A 358 -12.85 -19.73 26.40
CA TYR A 358 -12.95 -21.11 26.85
C TYR A 358 -12.44 -21.29 28.28
N VAL A 359 -11.28 -20.73 28.62
CA VAL A 359 -10.72 -20.81 29.99
C VAL A 359 -11.62 -20.11 31.02
N LEU A 360 -12.22 -18.96 30.66
CA LEU A 360 -13.18 -18.27 31.52
C LEU A 360 -14.47 -19.09 31.74
N LEU A 361 -14.98 -19.72 30.68
CA LEU A 361 -16.14 -20.60 30.78
C LEU A 361 -15.83 -21.86 31.59
N GLN A 362 -14.64 -22.44 31.41
CA GLN A 362 -14.14 -23.59 32.17
C GLN A 362 -14.06 -23.27 33.66
N THR A 363 -13.44 -22.14 34.02
CA THR A 363 -13.32 -21.72 35.44
C THR A 363 -14.67 -21.40 36.07
N ALA A 364 -15.59 -20.78 35.33
CA ALA A 364 -16.97 -20.55 35.79
C ALA A 364 -17.74 -21.88 35.98
N PHE A 365 -17.55 -22.84 35.08
CA PHE A 365 -18.12 -24.18 35.20
C PHE A 365 -17.57 -24.91 36.42
N ASP A 366 -16.25 -24.92 36.60
CA ASP A 366 -15.59 -25.58 37.73
C ASP A 366 -16.04 -24.97 39.06
N SER A 367 -16.15 -23.64 39.15
CA SER A 367 -16.68 -22.96 40.35
C SER A 367 -18.14 -23.34 40.66
N LYS A 368 -19.00 -23.40 39.64
CA LYS A 368 -20.39 -23.83 39.82
C LYS A 368 -20.50 -25.29 40.22
N LYS A 369 -19.57 -26.11 39.73
CA LYS A 369 -19.44 -27.51 40.11
C LYS A 369 -19.08 -27.64 41.58
N THR A 370 -18.04 -26.95 42.05
CA THR A 370 -17.64 -26.98 43.47
C THR A 370 -18.77 -26.51 44.39
N SER A 371 -19.45 -25.41 44.03
CA SER A 371 -20.59 -24.93 44.81
C SER A 371 -21.73 -25.94 44.86
N TYR A 372 -21.95 -26.69 43.78
CA TYR A 372 -22.91 -27.77 43.80
C TYR A 372 -22.37 -28.91 44.69
N ASP A 373 -21.07 -29.24 44.61
CA ASP A 373 -20.39 -30.31 45.37
C ASP A 373 -20.62 -30.14 46.87
N ASP A 374 -20.44 -28.90 47.33
CA ASP A 374 -20.68 -28.49 48.71
C ASP A 374 -22.15 -28.59 49.12
N ILE A 375 -23.09 -28.21 48.24
CA ILE A 375 -24.53 -28.29 48.53
C ILE A 375 -24.98 -29.74 48.68
N ARG A 376 -24.51 -30.66 47.82
CA ARG A 376 -24.89 -32.07 47.93
C ARG A 376 -24.28 -32.74 49.15
N THR A 377 -23.04 -32.44 49.49
CA THR A 377 -22.43 -33.00 50.71
C THR A 377 -23.15 -32.50 51.97
N LEU A 378 -23.60 -31.25 52.00
CA LEU A 378 -24.45 -30.74 53.08
C LEU A 378 -25.82 -31.43 53.11
N TYR A 379 -26.43 -31.66 51.94
CA TYR A 379 -27.69 -32.39 51.83
C TYR A 379 -27.56 -33.84 52.31
N ASP A 380 -26.51 -34.55 51.90
CA ASP A 380 -26.26 -35.94 52.30
C ASP A 380 -26.02 -36.04 53.81
N LYS A 381 -25.27 -35.09 54.40
CA LYS A 381 -25.10 -35.01 55.87
C LYS A 381 -26.41 -34.72 56.60
N GLN A 382 -27.26 -33.83 56.08
CA GLN A 382 -28.59 -33.59 56.65
C GLN A 382 -29.45 -34.84 56.57
N LYS A 383 -29.41 -35.55 55.44
CA LYS A 383 -30.15 -36.79 55.24
C LYS A 383 -29.70 -37.87 56.22
N GLU A 384 -28.39 -38.09 56.36
CA GLU A 384 -27.84 -39.04 57.34
C GLU A 384 -28.22 -38.68 58.78
N ALA A 385 -28.08 -37.40 59.16
CA ALA A 385 -28.45 -36.94 60.50
C ALA A 385 -29.95 -37.12 60.79
N VAL A 386 -30.82 -36.88 59.80
CA VAL A 386 -32.27 -37.11 59.94
C VAL A 386 -32.59 -38.61 60.00
N GLU A 387 -31.91 -39.44 59.21
CA GLU A 387 -32.08 -40.90 59.25
C GLU A 387 -31.59 -41.52 60.57
N GLU A 388 -30.44 -41.06 61.09
CA GLU A 388 -29.92 -41.48 62.39
C GLU A 388 -30.81 -40.99 63.53
N TRP A 389 -31.24 -39.72 63.50
CA TRP A 389 -32.19 -39.18 64.47
C TRP A 389 -33.52 -39.95 64.45
N ALA A 390 -34.03 -40.32 63.28
CA ALA A 390 -35.24 -41.12 63.16
C ALA A 390 -35.07 -42.52 63.75
N LYS A 391 -33.92 -43.18 63.52
CA LYS A 391 -33.58 -44.49 64.10
C LYS A 391 -33.41 -44.41 65.62
N GLU A 392 -32.73 -43.39 66.13
CA GLU A 392 -32.51 -43.18 67.56
C GLU A 392 -33.80 -42.81 68.30
N THR A 393 -34.62 -41.94 67.72
CA THR A 393 -35.92 -41.58 68.30
C THR A 393 -36.82 -42.81 68.36
N ARG A 394 -36.79 -43.67 67.33
CA ARG A 394 -37.55 -44.92 67.28
C ARG A 394 -37.12 -45.93 68.35
N SER A 395 -35.83 -46.05 68.64
CA SER A 395 -35.33 -46.99 69.66
C SER A 395 -35.64 -46.56 71.10
N ARG A 396 -35.95 -45.27 71.31
CA ARG A 396 -36.31 -44.70 72.62
C ARG A 396 -37.81 -44.67 72.93
N LEU A 397 -38.67 -44.98 71.96
CA LEU A 397 -40.13 -44.94 72.13
C LEU A 397 -40.65 -46.20 72.82
N VAL A 398 -41.57 -46.03 73.77
CA VAL A 398 -42.22 -47.11 74.51
C VAL A 398 -43.74 -47.09 74.27
N VAL A 399 -44.41 -48.24 74.40
CA VAL A 399 -45.87 -48.34 74.28
C VAL A 399 -46.52 -47.49 75.37
N GLY A 400 -47.30 -46.48 74.97
CA GLY A 400 -47.89 -45.45 75.84
C GLY A 400 -47.33 -44.03 75.63
N ASP A 401 -46.22 -43.87 74.91
CA ASP A 401 -45.67 -42.54 74.57
C ASP A 401 -46.42 -41.87 73.42
N THR A 402 -46.37 -40.54 73.35
CA THR A 402 -46.91 -39.75 72.24
C THR A 402 -45.87 -39.63 71.13
N CYS A 403 -46.20 -40.07 69.91
CA CYS A 403 -45.28 -40.06 68.78
C CYS A 403 -44.83 -38.61 68.44
N PRO A 404 -43.52 -38.32 68.39
CA PRO A 404 -43.02 -36.96 68.14
C PRO A 404 -43.19 -36.47 66.70
N VAL A 405 -43.54 -37.36 65.75
CA VAL A 405 -43.74 -37.00 64.34
C VAL A 405 -45.21 -36.69 64.03
N CYS A 406 -46.15 -37.46 64.56
CA CYS A 406 -47.59 -37.32 64.26
C CYS A 406 -48.49 -37.01 65.47
N GLY A 407 -47.93 -36.95 66.68
CA GLY A 407 -48.65 -36.56 67.90
C GLY A 407 -49.63 -37.61 68.45
N GLN A 408 -49.66 -38.84 67.91
CA GLN A 408 -50.57 -39.91 68.33
C GLN A 408 -49.93 -40.84 69.37
N GLU A 409 -50.75 -41.38 70.27
CA GLU A 409 -50.33 -42.31 71.32
C GLU A 409 -49.99 -43.70 70.76
N ILE A 410 -48.81 -44.23 71.09
CA ILE A 410 -48.26 -45.46 70.51
C ILE A 410 -48.85 -46.69 71.21
N LYS A 411 -49.73 -47.42 70.51
CA LYS A 411 -50.42 -48.62 71.03
C LYS A 411 -49.65 -49.93 70.81
N SER A 412 -48.69 -49.96 69.88
CA SER A 412 -47.85 -51.13 69.59
C SER A 412 -46.55 -50.72 68.87
N LEU A 413 -45.42 -51.33 69.22
CA LEU A 413 -44.12 -51.14 68.57
C LEU A 413 -43.79 -52.36 67.69
N CYS A 414 -43.80 -52.17 66.37
CA CYS A 414 -43.42 -53.21 65.39
C CYS A 414 -41.90 -53.23 65.18
N LYS A 415 -41.31 -54.43 65.02
CA LYS A 415 -39.87 -54.65 64.84
C LYS A 415 -39.46 -54.42 63.38
N ASP A 416 -38.18 -54.17 63.11
CA ASP A 416 -37.68 -53.89 61.74
C ASP A 416 -37.98 -55.01 60.72
N GLU A 417 -38.14 -56.25 61.19
CA GLU A 417 -38.54 -57.40 60.37
C GLU A 417 -39.98 -57.27 59.82
N ASP A 418 -40.87 -56.56 60.54
CA ASP A 418 -42.27 -56.37 60.14
C ASP A 418 -42.41 -55.41 58.93
N PHE A 419 -41.42 -54.54 58.70
CA PHE A 419 -41.43 -53.52 57.65
C PHE A 419 -40.68 -53.93 56.37
N GLN A 420 -39.93 -55.03 56.38
CA GLN A 420 -39.26 -55.55 55.17
C GLN A 420 -40.26 -55.92 54.07
N SER A 421 -41.48 -56.33 54.44
CA SER A 421 -42.54 -56.65 53.48
C SER A 421 -43.21 -55.42 52.83
N VAL A 422 -43.09 -54.24 53.44
CA VAL A 422 -43.72 -52.99 52.99
C VAL A 422 -42.76 -52.12 52.15
N LEU A 423 -41.46 -52.40 52.23
CA LEU A 423 -40.40 -51.68 51.50
C LEU A 423 -39.92 -52.41 50.23
N ALA A 424 -40.57 -53.51 49.83
CA ALA A 424 -40.34 -54.10 48.52
C ALA A 424 -40.88 -53.15 47.43
N PRO A 425 -40.09 -52.80 46.40
CA PRO A 425 -40.55 -51.90 45.35
C PRO A 425 -41.70 -52.56 44.57
N ILE A 426 -42.80 -51.81 44.41
CA ILE A 426 -43.87 -52.14 43.45
C ILE A 426 -43.36 -51.93 42.03
#